data_AF-A0A8S3IJ72-F1
#
_entry.id   AF-A0A8S3IJ72-F1
#
_cell.length_a   1.000
_cell.length_b   1.000
_cell.length_c   1.000
_cell.angle_alpha   90.00
_cell.angle_beta   90.00
_cell.angle_gamma   90.00
#
_symmetry.space_group_name_H-M   'P 1'
#
loop_
_entity.id
_entity.type
_entity.pdbx_description
1 polymer ?
#
loop_
_entity_poly.entity_id
_entity_poly.type
_entity_poly.pdbx_seq_one_letter_code
_entity_poly.pdbx_strand_id
1 'polypeptide(L)'
;MNVIDSVNLTKPKKIHLSPGDDETFQPVPLPIDDDGFIVTFNVEQQDEILAFFEKHGIVVVANVLTEQECQRSVDDVWRHLQELFNPDIDRDKPETWDSIWPSFSHMGILGNTRWLYPQACDNRQNVK
;
A
#
# COMPACT_ATOMS: atom_id res chain seq x y z
N MET A 1 17.98 -13.27 -0.45
CA MET A 1 17.86 -11.94 0.17
C MET A 1 18.23 -10.93 -0.89
N ASN A 2 17.27 -10.57 -1.76
CA ASN A 2 17.50 -9.54 -2.77
C ASN A 2 17.30 -8.21 -2.07
N VAL A 3 18.41 -7.54 -1.79
CA VAL A 3 18.44 -6.10 -1.56
C VAL A 3 17.78 -5.50 -2.79
N ILE A 4 16.61 -4.90 -2.59
CA ILE A 4 15.98 -4.05 -3.60
C ILE A 4 17.06 -3.06 -3.99
N ASP A 5 17.57 -3.16 -5.21
CA ASP A 5 18.52 -2.19 -5.75
C ASP A 5 17.96 -0.82 -5.43
N SER A 6 18.69 -0.05 -4.61
CA SER A 6 18.30 1.28 -4.19
C SER A 6 18.10 2.09 -5.46
N VAL A 7 16.84 2.24 -5.89
CA VAL A 7 16.49 3.16 -6.96
C VAL A 7 17.07 4.48 -6.52
N ASN A 8 18.04 4.99 -7.27
CA ASN A 8 18.70 6.24 -6.95
C ASN A 8 17.71 7.36 -7.27
N LEU A 9 16.78 7.57 -6.33
CA LEU A 9 15.64 8.47 -6.39
C LEU A 9 16.09 9.93 -6.29
N THR A 10 17.38 10.25 -6.39
CA THR A 10 17.86 11.64 -6.36
C THR A 10 18.38 12.10 -7.72
N LYS A 11 18.39 11.23 -8.74
CA LYS A 11 18.85 11.60 -10.08
C LYS A 11 17.72 12.27 -10.87
N PRO A 12 18.02 13.40 -11.55
CA PRO A 12 17.10 13.99 -12.51
C PRO A 12 16.66 12.95 -13.54
N LYS A 13 15.36 12.88 -13.82
CA LYS A 13 14.82 12.04 -14.90
C LYS A 13 14.13 12.92 -15.92
N LYS A 14 14.48 12.75 -17.20
CA LYS A 14 13.70 13.34 -18.29
C LYS A 14 12.34 12.67 -18.33
N ILE A 15 11.29 13.49 -18.30
CA ILE A 15 9.91 13.08 -18.46
C ILE A 15 9.37 13.70 -19.75
N HIS A 16 8.78 12.86 -20.59
CA HIS A 16 8.12 13.32 -21.80
C HIS A 16 6.66 13.63 -21.44
N LEU A 17 6.25 14.89 -21.56
CA LEU A 17 4.87 15.29 -21.30
C LEU A 17 4.07 15.35 -22.59
N SER A 18 4.62 15.98 -23.62
CA SER A 18 4.00 16.14 -24.93
C SER A 18 5.07 16.33 -26.03
N PRO A 19 4.75 16.16 -27.32
CA PRO A 19 5.69 16.44 -28.41
C PRO A 19 6.24 17.87 -28.37
N GLY A 20 7.51 18.02 -27.99
CA GLY A 20 8.19 19.32 -27.84
C GLY A 20 8.30 19.83 -26.39
N ASP A 21 7.60 19.20 -25.45
CA ASP A 21 7.61 19.53 -24.03
C ASP A 21 8.23 18.39 -23.22
N ASP A 22 9.57 18.38 -23.20
CA ASP A 22 10.33 17.53 -22.30
C ASP A 22 10.66 18.31 -21.02
N GLU A 23 10.26 17.79 -19.86
CA GLU A 23 10.64 18.33 -18.56
C GLU A 23 11.69 17.45 -17.88
N THR A 24 12.42 18.05 -16.94
CA THR A 24 13.32 17.29 -16.06
C THR A 24 12.69 17.20 -14.70
N PHE A 25 12.19 16.02 -14.34
CA PHE A 25 11.74 15.73 -12.99
C PHE A 25 12.94 15.69 -12.05
N GLN A 26 12.91 16.58 -11.04
CA GLN A 26 13.87 16.60 -9.95
C GLN A 26 13.18 16.01 -8.72
N PRO A 27 13.46 14.74 -8.38
CA PRO A 27 12.85 14.14 -7.21
C PRO A 27 13.30 14.85 -5.94
N VAL A 28 12.33 15.29 -5.15
CA VAL A 28 12.57 15.84 -3.82
C VAL A 28 12.58 14.67 -2.83
N PRO A 29 13.70 14.42 -2.12
CA PRO A 29 13.74 13.35 -1.13
C PRO A 29 12.76 13.67 0.01
N LEU A 30 12.03 12.64 0.42
CA LEU A 30 11.13 12.72 1.56
C LEU A 30 11.94 12.60 2.86
N PRO A 31 11.54 13.31 3.93
CA PRO A 31 12.16 13.12 5.23
C PRO A 31 11.88 11.70 5.75
N ILE A 32 12.92 11.11 6.34
CA ILE A 32 12.88 9.77 6.93
C ILE A 32 13.04 9.85 8.45
N ASP A 33 12.49 8.89 9.16
CA ASP A 33 12.70 8.69 10.60
C ASP A 33 13.98 7.88 10.89
N ASP A 34 14.26 7.64 12.17
CA ASP A 34 15.46 6.93 12.64
C ASP A 34 15.49 5.46 12.19
N ASP A 35 14.33 4.88 11.85
CA ASP A 35 14.19 3.50 11.36
C ASP A 35 14.29 3.42 9.82
N GLY A 36 14.44 4.57 9.14
CA GLY A 36 14.58 4.66 7.69
C GLY A 36 13.26 4.61 6.92
N PHE A 37 12.12 4.78 7.59
CA PHE A 37 10.81 4.94 6.96
C PHE A 37 10.50 6.42 6.73
N ILE A 38 9.50 6.73 5.91
CA ILE A 38 9.01 8.12 5.77
C ILE A 38 8.43 8.55 7.12
N VAL A 39 8.72 9.78 7.54
CA VAL A 39 8.17 10.36 8.78
C VAL A 39 6.66 10.13 8.87
N THR A 40 6.23 9.62 10.03
CA THR A 40 4.85 9.27 10.31
C THR A 40 4.20 10.27 11.27
N PHE A 41 2.88 10.40 11.17
CA PHE A 41 2.07 11.29 12.01
C PHE A 41 0.95 10.51 12.70
N ASN A 42 0.52 10.96 13.86
CA ASN A 42 -0.73 10.52 14.46
C ASN A 42 -1.91 11.38 13.95
N VAL A 43 -3.11 10.83 14.00
CA VAL A 43 -4.35 11.45 13.46
C VAL A 43 -4.63 12.83 14.06
N GLU A 44 -4.18 13.06 15.30
CA GLU A 44 -4.37 14.32 16.02
C GLU A 44 -3.48 15.46 15.49
N GLN A 45 -2.45 15.16 14.70
CA GLN A 45 -1.47 16.13 14.17
C GLN A 45 -1.93 16.73 12.83
N GLN A 46 -3.15 17.27 12.79
CA GLN A 46 -3.82 17.67 11.55
C GLN A 46 -3.08 18.79 10.80
N ASP A 47 -2.56 19.78 11.52
CA ASP A 47 -1.85 20.91 10.91
C ASP A 47 -0.52 20.45 10.29
N GLU A 48 0.20 19.55 10.96
CA GLU A 48 1.44 18.98 10.44
C GLU A 48 1.20 18.06 9.25
N ILE A 49 0.14 17.25 9.30
CA ILE A 49 -0.30 16.39 8.18
C ILE A 49 -0.61 17.26 6.96
N LEU A 50 -1.38 18.34 7.12
CA LEU A 50 -1.74 19.24 6.03
C LEU A 50 -0.50 19.90 5.44
N ALA A 51 0.35 20.50 6.28
CA ALA A 51 1.58 21.16 5.82
C ALA A 51 2.53 20.19 5.09
N PHE A 52 2.63 18.95 5.57
CA PHE A 52 3.44 17.92 4.94
C PHE A 52 2.86 17.50 3.59
N PHE A 53 1.55 17.28 3.51
CA PHE A 53 0.86 16.92 2.27
C PHE A 53 0.94 18.03 1.23
N GLU A 54 0.74 19.30 1.61
CA GLU A 54 0.86 20.44 0.69
C GLU A 54 2.27 20.55 0.09
N LYS A 55 3.30 20.23 0.88
CA LYS A 55 4.69 20.29 0.45
C LYS A 55 5.13 19.08 -0.38
N HIS A 56 4.66 17.88 -0.03
CA HIS A 56 5.21 16.63 -0.55
C HIS A 56 4.23 15.79 -1.37
N GLY A 57 2.93 16.11 -1.34
CA GLY A 57 1.86 15.41 -2.07
C GLY A 57 1.49 14.04 -1.51
N ILE A 58 2.09 13.62 -0.39
CA ILE A 58 1.81 12.37 0.31
C ILE A 58 1.94 12.58 1.82
N VAL A 59 1.39 11.67 2.62
CA VAL A 59 1.57 11.61 4.08
C VAL A 59 1.43 10.17 4.56
N VAL A 60 2.11 9.81 5.65
CA VAL A 60 1.94 8.53 6.33
C VAL A 60 1.32 8.77 7.70
N VAL A 61 0.12 8.21 7.92
CA VAL A 61 -0.59 8.33 9.20
C VAL A 61 -0.55 6.97 9.91
N ALA A 62 0.04 6.96 11.10
CA ALA A 62 0.19 5.78 11.92
C ALA A 62 -1.07 5.52 12.77
N ASN A 63 -1.22 4.28 13.23
CA ASN A 63 -2.22 3.88 14.23
C ASN A 63 -3.70 4.14 13.85
N VAL A 64 -3.98 4.28 12.55
CA VAL A 64 -5.35 4.41 12.01
C VAL A 64 -6.18 3.16 12.35
N LEU A 65 -5.56 1.98 12.17
CA LEU A 65 -6.11 0.70 12.57
C LEU A 65 -5.27 0.08 13.70
N THR A 66 -5.94 -0.59 14.62
CA THR A 66 -5.30 -1.44 15.63
C THR A 66 -4.75 -2.71 15.00
N GLU A 67 -3.80 -3.36 15.68
CA GLU A 67 -3.25 -4.65 15.25
C GLU A 67 -4.33 -5.71 15.00
N GLN A 68 -5.37 -5.74 15.85
CA GLN A 68 -6.49 -6.67 15.69
C GLN A 68 -7.34 -6.36 14.46
N GLU A 69 -7.58 -5.08 14.13
CA GLU A 69 -8.29 -4.67 12.91
C GLU A 69 -7.49 -5.00 11.66
N CYS A 70 -6.17 -4.79 11.71
CA CYS A 70 -5.26 -5.22 10.66
C CYS A 70 -5.33 -6.74 10.44
N GLN A 71 -5.23 -7.53 11.52
CA GLN A 71 -5.32 -8.98 11.42
C GLN A 71 -6.66 -9.45 10.85
N ARG A 72 -7.79 -8.89 11.31
CA ARG A 72 -9.11 -9.22 10.75
C ARG A 72 -9.22 -8.87 9.27
N SER A 73 -8.57 -7.78 8.84
CA SER A 73 -8.54 -7.38 7.42
C SER A 73 -7.74 -8.39 6.59
N VAL A 74 -6.64 -8.91 7.14
CA VAL A 74 -5.86 -9.98 6.50
C VAL A 74 -6.67 -11.28 6.44
N ASP A 75 -7.35 -11.65 7.51
CA ASP A 75 -8.20 -12.85 7.56
C ASP A 75 -9.33 -12.78 6.52
N ASP A 76 -9.94 -11.59 6.34
CA ASP A 76 -10.93 -11.35 5.29
C ASP A 76 -10.35 -11.57 3.88
N VAL A 77 -9.09 -11.19 3.63
CA VAL A 77 -8.42 -11.41 2.32
C VAL A 77 -8.22 -12.90 2.08
N TRP A 78 -7.76 -13.65 3.08
CA TRP A 78 -7.58 -15.09 2.92
C TRP A 78 -8.90 -15.82 2.72
N ARG A 79 -9.92 -15.47 3.50
CA ARG A 79 -11.28 -15.98 3.30
C ARG A 79 -11.78 -15.72 1.88
N HIS A 80 -11.54 -14.51 1.36
CA HIS A 80 -11.92 -14.18 -0.01
C HIS A 80 -11.23 -15.04 -1.07
N LEU A 81 -9.92 -15.25 -0.91
CA LEU A 81 -9.16 -16.09 -1.82
C LEU A 81 -9.67 -17.54 -1.79
N GLN A 82 -10.00 -18.04 -0.60
CA GLN A 82 -10.56 -19.37 -0.42
C GLN A 82 -11.95 -19.52 -1.05
N GLU A 83 -12.81 -18.51 -0.87
CA GLU A 83 -14.18 -18.52 -1.41
C GLU A 83 -14.22 -18.39 -2.94
N LEU A 84 -13.29 -17.64 -3.55
CA LEU A 84 -13.32 -17.37 -4.99
C LEU A 84 -12.50 -18.32 -5.85
N PHE A 85 -11.36 -18.78 -5.34
CA PHE A 85 -10.37 -19.46 -6.17
C PHE A 85 -10.20 -20.91 -5.75
N ASN A 86 -9.84 -21.14 -4.49
CA ASN A 86 -9.57 -22.49 -4.00
C ASN A 86 -9.72 -22.55 -2.46
N PRO A 87 -10.68 -23.34 -1.93
CA PRO A 87 -10.86 -23.48 -0.49
C PRO A 87 -9.66 -24.09 0.23
N ASP A 88 -8.77 -24.79 -0.49
CA ASP A 88 -7.57 -25.42 0.06
C ASP A 88 -6.35 -24.49 0.11
N ILE A 89 -6.49 -23.22 -0.28
CA ILE A 89 -5.42 -22.22 -0.10
C ILE A 89 -5.16 -22.02 1.39
N ASP A 90 -3.91 -22.21 1.79
CA ASP A 90 -3.44 -22.04 3.15
C ASP A 90 -2.39 -20.92 3.18
N ARG A 91 -2.62 -19.93 4.06
CA ARG A 91 -1.75 -18.77 4.25
C ARG A 91 -0.31 -19.16 4.61
N ASP A 92 -0.16 -20.23 5.38
CA ASP A 92 1.14 -20.61 5.95
C ASP A 92 1.86 -21.65 5.08
N LYS A 93 1.25 -22.06 3.96
CA LYS A 93 1.78 -23.06 3.02
C LYS A 93 1.77 -22.53 1.58
N PRO A 94 2.81 -21.79 1.17
CA PRO A 94 2.90 -21.18 -0.16
C PRO A 94 2.73 -22.17 -1.33
N GLU A 95 3.08 -23.45 -1.13
CA GLU A 95 2.88 -24.50 -2.12
C GLU A 95 1.40 -24.72 -2.50
N THR A 96 0.46 -24.27 -1.67
CA THR A 96 -0.98 -24.34 -1.97
C THR A 96 -1.45 -23.25 -2.92
N TRP A 97 -0.61 -22.23 -3.19
CA TRP A 97 -1.01 -21.06 -4.00
C TRP A 97 -0.87 -21.33 -5.50
N ASP A 98 0.04 -22.22 -5.91
CA ASP A 98 0.50 -22.39 -7.29
C ASP A 98 -0.59 -22.80 -8.29
N SER A 99 -1.66 -23.47 -7.83
CA SER A 99 -2.64 -24.06 -8.73
C SER A 99 -3.72 -23.09 -9.20
N ILE A 100 -4.12 -22.14 -8.35
CA ILE A 100 -5.26 -21.22 -8.62
C ILE A 100 -5.02 -19.87 -7.91
N TRP A 101 -3.88 -19.22 -8.20
CA TRP A 101 -3.61 -17.86 -7.72
C TRP A 101 -4.23 -16.80 -8.67
N PRO A 102 -4.69 -15.63 -8.18
CA PRO A 102 -5.26 -14.60 -9.05
C PRO A 102 -4.26 -14.14 -10.12
N SER A 103 -4.68 -14.13 -11.38
CA SER A 103 -3.81 -13.79 -12.53
C SER A 103 -3.20 -12.40 -12.45
N PHE A 104 -3.90 -11.43 -11.85
CA PHE A 104 -3.46 -10.05 -11.67
C PHE A 104 -2.87 -9.76 -10.28
N SER A 105 -2.56 -10.80 -9.49
CA SER A 105 -1.94 -10.67 -8.17
C SER A 105 -0.59 -9.94 -8.21
N HIS A 106 0.18 -10.08 -9.29
CA HIS A 106 1.44 -9.36 -9.50
C HIS A 106 1.25 -7.83 -9.61
N MET A 107 0.03 -7.36 -9.88
CA MET A 107 -0.35 -5.94 -9.83
C MET A 107 -1.08 -5.57 -8.52
N GLY A 108 -1.16 -6.49 -7.55
CA GLY A 108 -1.92 -6.31 -6.31
C GLY A 108 -3.43 -6.48 -6.46
N ILE A 109 -3.92 -7.05 -7.58
CA ILE A 109 -5.35 -7.25 -7.83
C ILE A 109 -5.71 -8.71 -7.56
N LEU A 110 -6.51 -8.94 -6.51
CA LEU A 110 -6.86 -10.28 -6.00
C LEU A 110 -8.25 -10.75 -6.39
N GLY A 111 -8.81 -10.21 -7.47
CA GLY A 111 -10.14 -10.55 -7.98
C GLY A 111 -10.82 -9.37 -8.65
N ASN A 112 -12.02 -9.61 -9.19
CA ASN A 112 -12.85 -8.61 -9.85
C ASN A 112 -14.30 -8.57 -9.32
N THR A 113 -14.54 -9.17 -8.16
CA THR A 113 -15.85 -9.19 -7.51
C THR A 113 -15.97 -8.09 -6.45
N ARG A 114 -17.13 -8.03 -5.80
CA ARG A 114 -17.43 -7.07 -4.74
C ARG A 114 -16.67 -7.43 -3.46
N TRP A 115 -15.94 -6.47 -2.92
CA TRP A 115 -15.22 -6.58 -1.65
C TRP A 115 -16.04 -5.97 -0.50
N LEU A 116 -16.96 -6.77 0.05
CA LEU A 116 -17.93 -6.35 1.09
C LEU A 116 -17.82 -7.16 2.39
N TYR A 117 -16.61 -7.61 2.72
CA TYR A 117 -16.37 -8.31 3.99
C TYR A 117 -16.54 -7.37 5.19
N PRO A 118 -16.96 -7.88 6.37
CA PRO A 118 -17.24 -7.05 7.54
C PRO A 118 -16.12 -6.08 7.89
N GLN A 119 -14.87 -6.56 8.04
CA GLN A 119 -13.78 -5.67 8.45
C GLN A 119 -13.47 -4.62 7.38
N ALA A 120 -13.67 -4.96 6.10
CA ALA A 120 -13.52 -3.99 5.02
C ALA A 120 -14.58 -2.87 5.09
N CYS A 121 -15.81 -3.19 5.46
CA CYS A 121 -16.87 -2.20 5.66
C CYS A 121 -16.60 -1.37 6.92
N ASP A 122 -16.10 -1.98 7.99
CA ASP A 122 -15.76 -1.30 9.24
C ASP A 122 -14.59 -0.33 9.06
N ASN A 123 -13.53 -0.74 8.35
CA ASN A 123 -12.39 0.13 8.04
C ASN A 123 -12.80 1.41 7.31
N ARG A 124 -13.83 1.35 6.44
CA ARG A 124 -14.34 2.51 5.69
C ARG A 124 -15.23 3.44 6.51
N GLN A 125 -15.67 2.99 7.67
CA GLN A 125 -16.49 3.74 8.61
C GLN A 125 -15.69 4.13 9.87
N ASN A 126 -14.36 3.93 9.84
CA ASN A 126 -13.50 4.31 10.94
C ASN A 126 -13.63 5.82 11.20
N VAL A 127 -13.82 6.17 12.47
CA VAL A 127 -14.06 7.56 12.92
C VAL A 127 -12.78 8.35 13.11
N LYS A 128 -11.64 7.66 13.08
CA LYS A 128 -10.30 8.26 13.02
C LYS A 128 -9.98 8.62 11.57
#